data_AF-A0A1Q8CGI8-F1
#
_entry.id   AF-A0A1Q8CGI8-F1
#
_cell.length_a   1.000
_cell.length_b   1.000
_cell.length_c   1.000
_cell.angle_alpha   90.00
_cell.angle_beta   90.00
_cell.angle_gamma   90.00
#
_symmetry.space_group_name_H-M   'P 1'
#
loop_
_entity.id
_entity.type
_entity.pdbx_description
1 polymer ?
#
loop_
_entity_poly.entity_id
_entity_poly.type
_entity_poly.pdbx_seq_one_letter_code
_entity_poly.pdbx_strand_id
1 'polypeptide(L)' 'MTDTQYTPSAISAAVHAGADLVQDELDLGERDQDLIHLIVNAATMHLDNPDVSFDDVVRATFDRPPAAVRGWWSSWA' A
#
# COMPACT_ATOMS: atom_id res chain seq x y z
N MET A 1 -0.36 28.11 14.34
CA MET A 1 -0.23 26.94 13.47
C MET A 1 -1.61 26.58 13.00
N THR A 2 -1.89 26.68 11.71
CA THR A 2 -3.12 26.15 11.13
C THR A 2 -2.99 24.64 11.06
N ASP A 3 -3.78 23.94 11.88
CA ASP A 3 -3.96 22.51 11.75
C ASP A 3 -4.62 22.26 10.39
N THR A 4 -3.81 21.86 9.40
CA THR A 4 -4.30 21.69 8.03
C THR A 4 -4.94 20.32 7.96
N GLN A 5 -6.27 20.28 8.01
CA GLN A 5 -7.01 19.04 7.77
C GLN A 5 -7.01 18.72 6.27
N TYR A 6 -6.34 17.63 5.90
CA TYR A 6 -6.41 17.06 4.56
C TYR A 6 -7.62 16.13 4.44
N THR A 7 -8.28 16.13 3.28
CA THR A 7 -9.36 15.18 3.00
C THR A 7 -8.79 13.78 2.75
N PRO A 8 -9.55 12.70 3.00
CA PRO A 8 -9.13 11.34 2.65
C PRO A 8 -8.73 11.22 1.16
N SER A 9 -9.46 11.89 0.27
CA SER A 9 -9.13 11.94 -1.16
C SER A 9 -7.80 12.63 -1.46
N ALA A 10 -7.46 13.71 -0.73
CA ALA A 10 -6.19 14.40 -0.90
C ALA A 10 -5.03 13.54 -0.38
N ILE A 11 -5.21 12.84 0.74
CA ILE A 11 -4.21 11.91 1.28
C ILE A 11 -4.02 10.73 0.31
N SER A 12 -5.11 10.12 -0.16
CA SER A 12 -5.07 9.04 -1.15
C SER A 12 -4.31 9.47 -2.41
N ALA A 13 -4.61 10.65 -2.97
CA ALA A 13 -3.93 11.15 -4.15
C ALA A 13 -2.43 11.40 -3.90
N ALA A 14 -2.08 11.97 -2.73
CA ALA A 14 -0.69 12.22 -2.37
C ALA A 14 0.12 10.93 -2.20
N VAL A 15 -0.47 9.90 -1.59
CA VAL A 15 0.18 8.60 -1.38
C VAL A 15 0.43 7.88 -2.71
N HIS A 16 -0.55 7.88 -3.64
CA HIS A 16 -0.35 7.31 -4.98
C HIS A 16 0.72 8.07 -5.77
N ALA A 17 0.66 9.41 -5.79
CA ALA A 17 1.67 10.21 -6.47
C ALA A 17 3.09 10.01 -5.91
N GLY A 18 3.22 9.79 -4.59
CA GLY A 18 4.50 9.45 -3.98
C GLY A 18 5.00 8.06 -4.39
N ALA A 19 4.11 7.08 -4.52
CA ALA A 19 4.44 5.76 -5.03
C ALA A 19 4.90 5.81 -6.50
N ASP A 20 4.20 6.57 -7.34
CA ASP A 20 4.58 6.76 -8.76
C ASP A 20 5.97 7.39 -8.86
N LEU A 21 6.24 8.46 -8.09
CA LEU A 21 7.55 9.13 -8.07
C LEU A 21 8.71 8.16 -7.77
N VAL A 22 8.53 7.25 -6.81
CA VAL A 22 9.57 6.28 -6.45
C VAL A 22 9.71 5.20 -7.52
N GLN A 23 8.60 4.73 -8.08
CA GLN A 23 8.59 3.69 -9.11
C GLN A 23 9.21 4.18 -10.43
N ASP A 24 9.02 5.44 -10.78
CA ASP A 24 9.56 6.02 -12.01
C ASP A 24 11.10 6.16 -11.99
N GLU A 25 11.70 6.27 -10.80
CA GLU A 25 13.13 6.54 -10.63
C GLU A 25 13.97 5.30 -10.29
N LEU A 26 13.34 4.22 -9.82
CA LEU A 26 14.03 3.02 -9.36
C LEU A 26 13.77 1.83 -10.30
N ASP A 27 14.80 1.03 -10.57
CA ASP A 27 14.66 -0.24 -11.30
C ASP A 27 14.10 -1.33 -10.35
N LEU A 28 12.79 -1.28 -10.14
CA LEU A 28 12.07 -2.13 -9.20
C LEU A 28 11.59 -3.43 -9.85
N GLY A 29 11.84 -4.56 -9.18
CA GLY A 29 11.23 -5.83 -9.57
C GLY A 29 9.74 -5.88 -9.23
N GLU A 30 9.03 -6.85 -9.82
CA GLU A 30 7.60 -7.11 -9.58
C GLU A 30 7.27 -7.15 -8.08
N ARG A 31 8.10 -7.84 -7.29
CA ARG A 31 7.93 -7.94 -5.83
C ARG A 31 8.01 -6.59 -5.12
N ASP A 32 8.87 -5.67 -5.56
CA ASP A 32 9.00 -4.37 -4.92
C ASP A 32 7.81 -3.48 -5.27
N GLN A 33 7.31 -3.56 -6.50
CA GLN A 33 6.09 -2.89 -6.95
C GLN A 33 4.85 -3.40 -6.18
N ASP A 34 4.74 -4.72 -5.99
CA ASP A 34 3.67 -5.32 -5.19
C ASP A 34 3.71 -4.85 -3.74
N LEU A 35 4.91 -4.71 -3.14
CA LEU A 35 5.06 -4.17 -1.79
C LEU A 35 4.57 -2.73 -1.71
N ILE A 36 4.94 -1.89 -2.68
CA ILE A 36 4.53 -0.48 -2.73
C ILE A 36 3.01 -0.38 -2.85
N HIS A 37 2.39 -1.12 -3.78
CA HIS A 37 0.92 -1.15 -3.90
C HIS A 37 0.23 -1.62 -2.62
N LEU A 38 0.78 -2.62 -1.95
CA LEU A 38 0.23 -3.10 -0.68
C LEU A 38 0.27 -2.01 0.40
N ILE A 39 1.36 -1.23 0.49
CA ILE A 39 1.47 -0.11 1.43
C ILE A 39 0.49 1.02 1.07
N VAL A 40 0.39 1.39 -0.21
CA VAL A 40 -0.54 2.42 -0.69
C VAL A 40 -1.98 2.07 -0.34
N ASN A 41 -2.39 0.83 -0.59
CA ASN A 41 -3.73 0.35 -0.27
C ASN A 41 -3.95 0.26 1.23
N ALA A 42 -2.98 -0.24 2.01
CA ALA A 42 -3.07 -0.25 3.47
C ALA A 42 -3.29 1.16 4.02
N ALA A 43 -2.48 2.13 3.58
CA ALA A 43 -2.58 3.52 4.01
C ALA A 43 -3.93 4.13 3.66
N THR A 44 -4.43 3.88 2.44
CA THR A 44 -5.73 4.40 1.99
C THR A 44 -6.88 3.76 2.77
N MET A 45 -6.87 2.45 2.96
CA MET A 45 -7.90 1.73 3.72
C MET A 45 -7.92 2.14 5.20
N HIS A 46 -6.76 2.46 5.80
CA HIS A 46 -6.68 2.95 7.18
C HIS A 46 -7.37 4.30 7.40
N LEU A 47 -7.54 5.12 6.36
CA LEU A 47 -8.28 6.39 6.45
C LEU A 47 -9.77 6.16 6.73
N ASP A 48 -10.33 5.08 6.18
CA ASP A 48 -11.74 4.72 6.32
C ASP A 48 -11.97 3.74 7.49
N ASN A 49 -11.04 2.81 7.71
CA ASN A 49 -11.08 1.82 8.78
C ASN A 49 -9.72 1.75 9.51
N PRO A 50 -9.57 2.44 10.65
CA PRO A 50 -8.35 2.41 11.44
C PRO A 50 -7.92 1.00 11.89
N ASP A 51 -8.85 0.04 11.96
CA ASP A 51 -8.62 -1.34 12.40
C ASP A 51 -8.49 -2.34 11.23
N VAL A 52 -8.28 -1.86 10.00
CA VAL A 52 -8.12 -2.75 8.83
C VAL A 52 -6.98 -3.75 9.05
N SER A 53 -7.25 -5.03 8.78
CA SER A 53 -6.24 -6.07 8.92
C SER A 53 -5.40 -6.22 7.65
N PHE A 54 -4.19 -6.75 7.79
CA PHE A 54 -3.36 -7.12 6.64
C PHE A 54 -4.10 -8.02 5.64
N ASP A 55 -4.89 -8.98 6.14
CA ASP A 55 -5.65 -9.89 5.30
C ASP A 55 -6.72 -9.15 4.47
N ASP A 56 -7.35 -8.12 5.03
CA ASP A 56 -8.32 -7.28 4.30
C ASP A 56 -7.63 -6.47 3.21
N VAL A 57 -6.45 -5.90 3.50
CA VAL A 57 -5.63 -5.19 2.51
C VAL A 57 -5.24 -6.13 1.37
N VAL A 58 -4.78 -7.34 1.68
CA VAL A 58 -4.43 -8.33 0.64
C VAL A 58 -5.64 -8.66 -0.23
N ARG A 59 -6.81 -8.92 0.37
CA ARG A 59 -8.03 -9.23 -0.40
C ARG A 59 -8.50 -8.06 -1.26
N ALA A 60 -8.23 -6.82 -0.84
CA ALA A 60 -8.53 -5.63 -1.62
C ALA A 60 -7.50 -5.36 -2.74
N THR A 61 -6.25 -5.78 -2.54
CA THR A 61 -5.13 -5.48 -3.46
C THR A 61 -4.94 -6.57 -4.51
N PHE A 62 -5.11 -7.83 -4.13
CA PHE A 62 -4.72 -8.98 -4.94
C PHE A 62 -5.84 -10.01 -5.03
N ASP A 63 -5.98 -10.63 -6.21
CA ASP A 63 -6.77 -11.85 -6.38
C ASP A 63 -6.00 -13.10 -5.92
N ARG A 64 -5.48 -13.05 -4.68
CA ARG A 64 -4.65 -14.10 -4.08
C ARG A 64 -4.94 -14.26 -2.58
N PRO A 65 -4.81 -15.47 -2.02
CA PRO A 65 -4.97 -15.68 -0.58
C PRO A 65 -3.87 -14.95 0.23
N PRO A 66 -4.18 -14.41 1.43
CA PRO A 66 -3.18 -13.78 2.31
C PRO A 66 -1.98 -14.65 2.66
N ALA A 67 -2.15 -15.98 2.73
CA ALA A 67 -1.04 -16.90 2.95
C ALA A 67 -0.06 -16.92 1.77
N ALA A 68 -0.54 -16.81 0.54
CA ALA A 68 0.31 -16.79 -0.66
C ALA A 68 1.14 -15.50 -0.70
N VAL A 69 0.52 -14.35 -0.40
CA VAL A 69 1.20 -13.04 -0.38
C VAL A 69 2.28 -12.99 0.70
N ARG A 70 2.04 -13.51 1.91
CA ARG A 70 3.09 -13.65 2.94
C ARG A 70 4.27 -14.50 2.45
N GLY A 71 4.01 -15.47 1.58
CA GLY A 71 5.01 -16.36 0.99
C GLY A 71 5.99 -15.66 0.04
N TRP A 72 5.64 -14.50 -0.52
CA TRP A 72 6.51 -13.78 -1.46
C TRP A 72 7.78 -13.22 -0.81
N TRP A 73 7.74 -13.00 0.51
CA TRP A 73 8.86 -12.47 1.30
C TRP A 73 9.42 -13.45 2.35
N SER A 74 8.88 -14.67 2.44
CA SER A 74 9.32 -15.64 3.46
C SER A 74 10.62 -16.39 3.13
N SER A 75 11.21 -16.18 1.95
CA SER A 75 12.38 -16.94 1.47
C SER A 75 13.74 -16.27 1.74
N TRP A 76 13.80 -15.30 2.66
CA TRP A 76 15.00 -14.50 2.97
C TRP A 76 15.42 -14.62 4.44
N ALA A 77 15.51 -15.86 4.94
CA ALA A 77 16.19 -16.18 6.19
C ALA A 77 17.44 -17.02 5.90
#